data_AF-A0A061AC07-F1
#
_entry.id   AF-A0A061AC07-F1
#
_cell.length_a   1.000
_cell.length_b   1.000
_cell.length_c   1.000
_cell.angle_alpha   90.00
_cell.angle_beta   90.00
_cell.angle_gamma   90.00
#
_symmetry.space_group_name_H-M   'P 1'
#
loop_
_entity.id
_entity.type
_entity.pdbx_description
1 polymer ?
#
loop_
_entity_poly.entity_id
_entity_poly.type
_entity_poly.pdbx_seq_one_letter_code
_entity_poly.pdbx_strand_id
1 'polypeptide(L)'
;MKKIMILSLIVSIFSLVGCFNHEQVFESDYFTYSIYSNEVVILGLTNLGMEQETLIIPKEIDGYAVTSLGTESTLTSRAKGHIYSLNLKRIYLLNPIYISTYVFDLPELEYIFSLYYMPVSLYLVYAGEEAKYLDITYSSHIQKEFELNYADLRYRLNIHSDQLMDTYLIDYYENEIIGYKPLDPSLDGRVFLGWYKDVECTIPWNFEEDIVIFDDLNTETQLYAKWDK
;
A
#
# COMPACT_ATOMS: atom_id res chain seq x y z
N MET A 1 75.25 8.60 31.06
CA MET A 1 74.25 8.99 30.04
C MET A 1 72.95 8.23 30.32
N LYS A 2 71.87 8.96 30.59
CA LYS A 2 70.59 8.44 31.12
C LYS A 2 69.83 7.65 30.04
N LYS A 3 69.37 6.43 30.38
CA LYS A 3 68.39 5.69 29.59
C LYS A 3 67.02 6.38 29.75
N ILE A 4 66.46 6.88 28.66
CA ILE A 4 65.12 7.46 28.62
C ILE A 4 64.13 6.29 28.48
N MET A 5 63.34 6.09 29.52
CA MET A 5 62.20 5.18 29.57
C MET A 5 60.99 5.94 29.02
N ILE A 6 60.55 5.61 27.80
CA ILE A 6 59.33 6.18 27.22
C ILE A 6 58.15 5.43 27.82
N LEU A 7 57.45 6.10 28.74
CA LEU A 7 56.20 5.68 29.35
C LEU A 7 55.11 5.78 28.27
N SER A 8 54.71 4.65 27.69
CA SER A 8 53.56 4.58 26.78
C SER A 8 52.28 4.83 27.57
N LEU A 9 51.73 6.03 27.42
CA LEU A 9 50.43 6.43 27.94
C LEU A 9 49.35 5.62 27.19
N ILE A 10 48.86 4.55 27.81
CA ILE A 10 47.67 3.83 27.34
C ILE A 10 46.48 4.76 27.57
N VAL A 11 46.09 5.52 26.54
CA VAL A 11 44.79 6.17 26.50
C VAL A 11 43.77 5.07 26.32
N SER A 12 43.17 4.61 27.42
CA SER A 12 42.01 3.73 27.39
C SER A 12 40.85 4.52 26.79
N ILE A 13 40.69 4.41 25.47
CA ILE A 13 39.45 4.78 24.79
C ILE A 13 38.42 3.79 25.31
N PHE A 14 37.68 4.18 26.35
CA PHE A 14 36.36 3.62 26.60
C PHE A 14 35.54 3.99 25.36
N SER A 15 35.56 3.10 24.37
CA SER A 15 34.51 3.09 23.36
C SER A 15 33.25 2.75 24.14
N LEU A 16 32.47 3.78 24.42
CA LEU A 16 31.02 3.63 24.53
C LEU A 16 30.57 3.10 23.17
N VAL A 17 30.71 1.78 22.98
CA VAL A 17 29.96 1.05 21.98
C VAL A 17 28.53 1.15 22.48
N GLY A 18 27.87 2.27 22.16
CA GLY A 18 26.41 2.28 22.14
C GLY A 18 26.01 1.08 21.30
N CYS A 19 25.08 0.27 21.78
CA CYS A 19 24.48 -0.81 21.01
C CYS A 19 23.76 -0.18 19.81
N PHE A 20 24.50 0.14 18.75
CA PHE A 20 23.95 0.53 17.47
C PHE A 20 23.55 -0.76 16.77
N ASN A 21 22.31 -1.19 16.99
CA ASN A 21 21.72 -2.21 16.12
C ASN A 21 21.59 -1.57 14.74
N HIS A 22 22.43 -2.00 13.80
CA HIS A 22 22.20 -1.69 12.39
C HIS A 22 20.92 -2.45 12.01
N GLU A 23 19.85 -1.73 11.71
CA GLU A 23 18.60 -2.34 11.30
C GLU A 23 18.86 -3.15 10.04
N GLN A 24 18.59 -4.46 10.10
CA GLN A 24 18.81 -5.34 8.96
C GLN A 24 17.75 -5.04 7.90
N VAL A 25 18.21 -4.77 6.68
CA VAL A 25 17.34 -4.53 5.52
C VAL A 25 17.33 -5.79 4.66
N PHE A 26 16.14 -6.18 4.25
CA PHE A 26 15.82 -7.30 3.39
C PHE A 26 15.20 -6.79 2.09
N GLU A 27 15.13 -7.65 1.08
CA GLU A 27 14.50 -7.36 -0.20
C GLU A 27 13.51 -8.48 -0.54
N SER A 28 12.33 -8.08 -1.01
CA SER A 28 11.40 -8.92 -1.75
C SER A 28 11.51 -8.59 -3.24
N ASP A 29 10.57 -9.05 -4.08
CA ASP A 29 10.58 -8.68 -5.50
C ASP A 29 10.47 -7.16 -5.70
N TYR A 30 9.58 -6.49 -4.96
CA TYR A 30 9.26 -5.06 -5.17
C TYR A 30 9.67 -4.13 -4.03
N PHE A 31 9.89 -4.66 -2.82
CA PHE A 31 10.06 -3.86 -1.62
C PHE A 31 11.39 -4.14 -0.94
N THR A 32 12.05 -3.08 -0.48
CA THR A 32 13.07 -3.17 0.56
C THR A 32 12.40 -2.94 1.90
N TYR A 33 12.75 -3.72 2.91
CA TYR A 33 12.02 -3.72 4.18
C TYR A 33 12.89 -4.15 5.37
N SER A 34 12.46 -3.82 6.58
CA SER A 34 13.04 -4.37 7.81
C SER A 34 11.99 -5.16 8.58
N ILE A 35 12.45 -6.05 9.46
CA ILE A 35 11.60 -6.78 10.40
C ILE A 35 11.95 -6.31 11.81
N TYR A 36 10.99 -5.72 12.50
CA TYR A 36 11.12 -5.29 13.89
C TYR A 36 9.94 -5.82 14.70
N SER A 37 10.22 -6.49 15.82
CA SER A 37 9.18 -7.07 16.70
C SER A 37 8.17 -7.97 15.97
N ASN A 38 8.63 -8.73 14.97
CA ASN A 38 7.81 -9.58 14.09
C ASN A 38 6.81 -8.82 13.19
N GLU A 39 7.09 -7.56 12.89
CA GLU A 39 6.35 -6.75 11.94
C GLU A 39 7.28 -6.25 10.84
N VAL A 40 6.73 -6.12 9.63
CA VAL A 40 7.44 -5.60 8.46
C VAL A 40 7.19 -4.11 8.32
N VAL A 41 8.29 -3.38 8.20
CA VAL A 41 8.31 -1.97 7.80
C VAL A 41 8.88 -1.88 6.40
N ILE A 42 8.09 -1.42 5.43
CA ILE A 42 8.58 -1.18 4.08
C ILE A 42 9.41 0.10 4.09
N LEU A 43 10.67 -0.02 3.70
CA LEU A 43 11.65 1.07 3.70
C LEU A 43 11.82 1.71 2.32
N GLY A 44 11.41 1.03 1.25
CA GLY A 44 11.54 1.55 -0.10
C GLY A 44 11.16 0.52 -1.15
N LEU A 45 11.48 0.85 -2.40
CA LEU A 45 11.27 -0.03 -3.55
C LEU A 45 12.60 -0.61 -4.05
N THR A 46 12.54 -1.83 -4.56
CA THR A 46 13.64 -2.42 -5.34
C THR A 46 13.65 -1.80 -6.75
N ASN A 47 14.63 -2.16 -7.58
CA ASN A 47 14.62 -1.75 -9.01
C ASN A 47 13.34 -2.21 -9.73
N LEU A 48 12.90 -3.44 -9.50
CA LEU A 48 11.66 -3.96 -10.09
C LEU A 48 10.43 -3.24 -9.54
N GLY A 49 10.44 -2.88 -8.25
CA GLY A 49 9.37 -2.10 -7.64
C GLY A 49 9.24 -0.69 -8.24
N MET A 50 10.37 -0.04 -8.54
CA MET A 50 10.39 1.29 -9.18
C MET A 50 9.91 1.26 -10.64
N GLU A 51 9.94 0.11 -11.31
CA GLU A 51 9.42 -0.05 -12.67
C GLU A 51 7.89 -0.20 -12.72
N GLN A 52 7.23 -0.46 -11.57
CA GLN A 52 5.79 -0.65 -11.54
C GLN A 52 5.03 0.67 -11.66
N GLU A 53 3.99 0.69 -12.49
CA GLU A 53 3.00 1.78 -12.49
C GLU A 53 1.93 1.59 -11.40
N THR A 54 1.85 0.39 -10.82
CA THR A 54 0.86 0.02 -9.81
C THR A 54 1.48 -0.91 -8.78
N LEU A 55 1.29 -0.61 -7.49
CA LEU A 55 1.75 -1.46 -6.40
C LEU A 55 0.61 -1.83 -5.46
N ILE A 56 0.52 -3.12 -5.14
CA ILE A 56 -0.25 -3.61 -4.00
C ILE A 56 0.71 -3.72 -2.82
N ILE A 57 0.40 -3.03 -1.72
CA ILE A 57 1.08 -3.28 -0.45
C ILE A 57 0.58 -4.62 0.11
N PRO A 58 1.45 -5.64 0.19
CA PRO A 58 1.03 -6.97 0.63
C PRO A 58 0.67 -6.94 2.11
N LYS A 59 -0.25 -7.81 2.52
CA LYS A 59 -0.60 -7.96 3.94
C LYS A 59 0.58 -8.52 4.75
N GLU A 60 1.39 -9.36 4.13
CA GLU A 60 2.53 -10.03 4.75
C GLU A 60 3.72 -10.10 3.78
N ILE A 61 4.94 -10.03 4.32
CA ILE A 61 6.19 -10.36 3.63
C ILE A 61 6.95 -11.36 4.50
N ASP A 62 7.40 -12.47 3.92
CA ASP A 62 8.13 -13.54 4.62
C ASP A 62 7.43 -14.06 5.89
N GLY A 63 6.09 -14.08 5.87
CA GLY A 63 5.25 -14.56 6.98
C GLY A 63 5.05 -13.56 8.12
N TYR A 64 5.49 -12.32 7.95
CA TYR A 64 5.30 -11.24 8.92
C TYR A 64 4.36 -10.17 8.36
N ALA A 65 3.47 -9.65 9.21
CA ALA A 65 2.51 -8.62 8.83
C ALA A 65 3.21 -7.31 8.44
N VAL A 66 2.82 -6.72 7.33
CA VAL A 66 3.27 -5.38 6.93
C VAL A 66 2.46 -4.36 7.71
N THR A 67 3.08 -3.60 8.61
CA THR A 67 2.35 -2.68 9.49
C THR A 67 2.70 -1.22 9.25
N SER A 68 3.80 -0.94 8.54
CA SER A 68 4.23 0.44 8.28
C SER A 68 4.89 0.65 6.91
N LEU A 69 4.66 1.84 6.34
CA LEU A 69 5.44 2.42 5.24
C LEU A 69 6.31 3.55 5.78
N GLY A 70 7.61 3.43 5.55
CA GLY A 70 8.59 4.38 6.04
C GLY A 70 8.87 4.24 7.53
N THR A 71 9.90 4.94 7.96
CA THR A 71 10.24 5.12 9.38
C THR A 71 10.75 6.53 9.57
N GLU A 72 10.33 7.17 10.66
CA GLU A 72 10.89 8.46 11.04
C GLU A 72 12.33 8.28 11.55
N SER A 73 13.20 9.23 11.20
CA SER A 73 14.55 9.24 11.74
C SER A 73 14.50 9.62 13.22
N THR A 74 14.66 8.64 14.10
CA THR A 74 14.93 8.89 15.51
C THR A 74 16.43 9.16 15.71
N LEU A 75 16.82 9.78 16.83
CA LEU A 75 18.23 9.97 17.22
C LEU A 75 19.06 8.67 17.18
N THR A 76 18.39 7.51 17.22
CA THR A 76 18.98 6.17 17.23
C THR A 76 18.75 5.37 15.94
N SER A 77 17.85 5.77 15.04
CA SER A 77 17.59 5.10 13.75
C SER A 77 18.11 5.93 12.57
N ARG A 78 18.98 5.31 11.75
CA ARG A 78 19.51 5.90 10.52
C ARG A 78 18.79 5.43 9.25
N ALA A 79 18.05 4.32 9.28
CA ALA A 79 17.26 3.93 8.13
C ALA A 79 16.11 4.94 8.02
N LYS A 80 16.14 5.79 7.01
CA LYS A 80 14.96 6.55 6.59
C LYS A 80 14.29 5.71 5.54
N GLY A 81 13.12 5.17 5.88
CA GLY A 81 12.29 4.55 4.85
C GLY A 81 11.75 5.66 3.94
N HIS A 82 12.03 5.55 2.65
CA HIS A 82 11.64 6.51 1.62
C HIS A 82 11.26 5.75 0.35
N ILE A 83 10.02 5.92 -0.08
CA ILE A 83 9.42 5.27 -1.23
C ILE A 83 9.48 6.26 -2.39
N TYR A 84 10.37 5.96 -3.34
CA TYR A 84 10.63 6.77 -4.53
C TYR A 84 10.32 5.97 -5.79
N SER A 85 9.66 6.60 -6.76
CA SER A 85 9.44 6.07 -8.10
C SER A 85 9.00 7.19 -9.04
N LEU A 86 9.50 7.15 -10.27
CA LEU A 86 9.05 8.04 -11.35
C LEU A 86 7.94 7.42 -12.22
N ASN A 87 7.52 6.18 -11.93
CA ASN A 87 6.55 5.46 -12.76
C ASN A 87 5.25 5.15 -12.00
N LEU A 88 5.29 5.17 -10.67
CA LEU A 88 4.21 4.67 -9.83
C LEU A 88 3.03 5.63 -9.82
N LYS A 89 1.90 5.20 -10.40
CA LYS A 89 0.66 5.95 -10.50
C LYS A 89 -0.38 5.51 -9.48
N ARG A 90 -0.38 4.24 -9.06
CA ARG A 90 -1.40 3.68 -8.16
C ARG A 90 -0.80 2.86 -7.03
N ILE A 91 -1.33 3.04 -5.81
CA ILE A 91 -1.02 2.21 -4.65
C ILE A 91 -2.31 1.65 -4.05
N TYR A 92 -2.35 0.36 -3.77
CA TYR A 92 -3.43 -0.29 -3.02
C TYR A 92 -2.96 -0.72 -1.64
N LEU A 93 -3.66 -0.26 -0.61
CA LEU A 93 -3.46 -0.61 0.80
C LEU A 93 -4.52 -1.61 1.23
N LEU A 94 -4.11 -2.88 1.41
CA LEU A 94 -5.02 -3.99 1.73
C LEU A 94 -5.18 -4.27 3.22
N ASN A 95 -4.52 -3.50 4.07
CA ASN A 95 -4.48 -3.64 5.52
C ASN A 95 -4.36 -2.24 6.18
N PRO A 96 -4.77 -2.08 7.45
CA PRO A 96 -4.56 -0.84 8.14
C PRO A 96 -3.05 -0.70 8.39
N ILE A 97 -2.44 0.29 7.74
CA ILE A 97 -1.00 0.49 7.74
C ILE A 97 -0.67 1.90 8.21
N TYR A 98 0.38 2.03 9.02
CA TYR A 98 0.91 3.33 9.40
C TYR A 98 1.80 3.88 8.29
N ILE A 99 1.59 5.13 7.90
CA ILE A 99 2.41 5.81 6.88
C ILE A 99 3.15 6.95 7.56
N SER A 100 4.48 6.83 7.59
CA SER A 100 5.38 7.81 8.21
C SER A 100 5.42 9.12 7.42
N THR A 101 5.67 10.24 8.11
CA THR A 101 5.74 11.58 7.51
C THR A 101 6.82 11.67 6.43
N TYR A 102 6.51 12.32 5.31
CA TYR A 102 7.41 12.53 4.18
C TYR A 102 8.06 11.25 3.61
N VAL A 103 7.33 10.13 3.61
CA VAL A 103 7.85 8.86 3.07
C VAL A 103 7.82 8.80 1.55
N PHE A 104 6.92 9.52 0.88
CA PHE A 104 6.71 9.41 -0.56
C PHE A 104 7.42 10.51 -1.34
N ASP A 105 8.14 10.11 -2.39
CA ASP A 105 8.62 10.95 -3.49
C ASP A 105 8.17 10.30 -4.82
N LEU A 106 6.90 10.55 -5.14
CA LEU A 106 6.15 9.87 -6.19
C LEU A 106 5.49 10.92 -7.09
N PRO A 107 6.24 11.60 -7.98
CA PRO A 107 5.73 12.71 -8.78
C PRO A 107 4.59 12.33 -9.74
N GLU A 108 4.51 11.07 -10.16
CA GLU A 108 3.46 10.58 -11.07
C GLU A 108 2.30 9.87 -10.33
N LEU A 109 2.24 9.97 -9.00
CA LEU A 109 1.21 9.29 -8.21
C LEU A 109 -0.16 9.95 -8.43
N GLU A 110 -1.09 9.17 -8.96
CA GLU A 110 -2.46 9.61 -9.20
C GLU A 110 -3.40 9.14 -8.09
N TYR A 111 -3.22 7.90 -7.59
CA TYR A 111 -4.18 7.29 -6.68
C TYR A 111 -3.54 6.49 -5.52
N ILE A 112 -4.09 6.68 -4.32
CA ILE A 112 -3.94 5.74 -3.21
C ILE A 112 -5.32 5.21 -2.83
N PHE A 113 -5.50 3.90 -2.95
CA PHE A 113 -6.72 3.18 -2.57
C PHE A 113 -6.51 2.44 -1.25
N SER A 114 -7.43 2.63 -0.30
CA SER A 114 -7.37 1.96 1.00
C SER A 114 -8.62 1.13 1.28
N LEU A 115 -8.44 -0.13 1.68
CA LEU A 115 -9.53 -0.98 2.18
C LEU A 115 -9.91 -0.71 3.63
N TYR A 116 -9.34 0.34 4.24
CA TYR A 116 -9.58 0.75 5.61
C TYR A 116 -9.77 2.26 5.68
N TYR A 117 -10.49 2.71 6.70
CA TYR A 117 -10.63 4.13 6.98
C TYR A 117 -9.26 4.80 7.13
N MET A 118 -9.00 5.82 6.31
CA MET A 118 -7.85 6.69 6.48
C MET A 118 -8.29 8.01 7.15
N PRO A 119 -7.66 8.42 8.27
CA PRO A 119 -8.01 9.69 8.88
C PRO A 119 -7.67 10.87 7.98
N VAL A 120 -8.57 11.86 7.93
CA VAL A 120 -8.48 13.07 7.10
C VAL A 120 -7.13 13.81 7.25
N SER A 121 -6.48 13.71 8.40
CA SER A 121 -5.17 14.33 8.64
C SER A 121 -4.03 13.76 7.78
N LEU A 122 -4.13 12.52 7.27
CA LEU A 122 -3.15 12.01 6.29
C LEU A 122 -3.29 12.71 4.94
N TYR A 123 -4.51 13.05 4.51
CA TYR A 123 -4.77 13.70 3.22
C TYR A 123 -4.04 15.05 3.11
N LEU A 124 -3.93 15.77 4.23
CA LEU A 124 -3.34 17.11 4.27
C LEU A 124 -1.81 17.13 4.42
N VAL A 125 -1.20 16.01 4.81
CA VAL A 125 0.24 15.94 5.15
C VAL A 125 1.09 15.40 3.99
N TYR A 126 0.49 14.62 3.09
CA TYR A 126 1.21 13.89 2.02
C TYR A 126 0.78 14.27 0.60
N ALA A 127 -0.24 15.12 0.46
CA ALA A 127 -0.62 15.67 -0.83
C ALA A 127 0.39 16.76 -1.25
N GLY A 128 1.39 16.37 -2.04
CA GLY A 128 1.64 17.17 -3.23
C GLY A 128 0.30 17.27 -3.96
N GLU A 129 -0.12 18.47 -4.32
CA GLU A 129 -1.52 18.91 -4.51
C GLU A 129 -2.37 18.15 -5.57
N GLU A 130 -1.95 16.98 -6.07
CA GLU A 130 -2.51 16.31 -7.26
C GLU A 130 -2.99 14.86 -7.06
N ALA A 131 -2.45 14.10 -6.09
CA ALA A 131 -2.85 12.70 -5.89
C ALA A 131 -4.21 12.56 -5.19
N LYS A 132 -5.09 11.71 -5.73
CA LYS A 132 -6.42 11.38 -5.21
C LYS A 132 -6.34 10.23 -4.20
N TYR A 133 -6.89 10.42 -3.01
CA TYR A 133 -6.95 9.39 -1.98
C TYR A 133 -8.37 8.87 -1.83
N LEU A 134 -8.54 7.55 -1.90
CA LEU A 134 -9.84 6.88 -1.87
C LEU A 134 -9.83 5.78 -0.81
N ASP A 135 -10.85 5.73 0.04
CA ASP A 135 -11.01 4.63 0.98
C ASP A 135 -12.36 3.92 0.91
N ILE A 136 -12.40 2.72 1.48
CA ILE A 136 -13.54 1.80 1.44
C ILE A 136 -14.83 2.39 2.03
N THR A 137 -14.70 3.31 3.00
CA THR A 137 -15.81 3.85 3.78
C THR A 137 -16.40 5.11 3.13
N TYR A 138 -15.59 5.91 2.45
CA TYR A 138 -16.02 7.17 1.82
C TYR A 138 -16.96 6.98 0.62
N SER A 139 -17.05 5.77 0.04
CA SER A 139 -18.05 5.47 -0.99
C SER A 139 -19.49 5.52 -0.46
N SER A 140 -19.71 5.44 0.86
CA SER A 140 -21.06 5.27 1.39
C SER A 140 -21.68 6.50 2.07
N HIS A 141 -20.98 7.35 2.83
CA HIS A 141 -21.59 8.48 3.57
C HIS A 141 -20.59 9.64 3.77
N ILE A 142 -20.81 10.83 3.14
CA ILE A 142 -20.61 12.22 3.66
C ILE A 142 -20.32 13.26 2.54
N GLN A 143 -21.04 14.38 2.69
CA GLN A 143 -21.00 15.73 2.10
C GLN A 143 -20.06 16.10 0.92
N LYS A 144 -20.75 16.63 -0.09
CA LYS A 144 -20.39 17.46 -1.25
C LYS A 144 -19.47 18.68 -1.00
N GLU A 145 -18.97 18.88 0.23
CA GLU A 145 -18.29 20.11 0.66
C GLU A 145 -16.76 20.06 0.52
N PHE A 146 -16.24 18.85 0.30
CA PHE A 146 -14.87 18.61 -0.16
C PHE A 146 -15.03 17.76 -1.43
N GLU A 147 -14.38 18.11 -2.54
CA GLU A 147 -14.36 17.32 -3.79
C GLU A 147 -13.63 15.97 -3.56
N LEU A 148 -14.17 15.14 -2.68
CA LEU A 148 -13.57 13.90 -2.23
C LEU A 148 -13.82 12.83 -3.29
N ASN A 149 -12.73 12.20 -3.72
CA ASN A 149 -12.73 11.17 -4.73
C ASN A 149 -13.41 9.91 -4.18
N TYR A 150 -14.44 9.43 -4.88
CA TYR A 150 -15.08 8.15 -4.61
C TYR A 150 -14.62 7.13 -5.65
N ALA A 151 -14.53 5.87 -5.24
CA ALA A 151 -14.23 4.78 -6.16
C ALA A 151 -15.48 4.55 -7.01
N ASP A 152 -15.31 4.39 -8.32
CA ASP A 152 -16.39 4.05 -9.25
C ASP A 152 -16.35 2.55 -9.63
N LEU A 153 -15.38 1.81 -9.10
CA LEU A 153 -15.26 0.38 -9.26
C LEU A 153 -15.05 -0.32 -7.90
N ARG A 154 -15.81 -1.39 -7.68
CA ARG A 154 -15.65 -2.29 -6.53
C ARG A 154 -15.66 -3.74 -6.96
N TYR A 155 -14.61 -4.46 -6.57
CA TYR A 155 -14.55 -5.91 -6.65
C TYR A 155 -15.11 -6.52 -5.37
N ARG A 156 -16.05 -7.44 -5.51
CA ARG A 156 -16.76 -8.11 -4.41
C ARG A 156 -16.52 -9.61 -4.44
N LEU A 157 -16.09 -10.18 -3.32
CA LEU A 157 -15.89 -11.62 -3.19
C LEU A 157 -17.20 -12.41 -3.34
N ASN A 158 -18.36 -11.77 -3.22
CA ASN A 158 -19.68 -12.39 -3.35
C ASN A 158 -19.89 -13.55 -2.35
N ILE A 159 -19.43 -13.34 -1.12
CA ILE A 159 -19.53 -14.30 0.00
C ILE A 159 -20.15 -13.68 1.25
N HIS A 160 -20.15 -12.35 1.35
CA HIS A 160 -20.76 -11.61 2.45
C HIS A 160 -21.86 -10.67 1.93
N SER A 161 -22.97 -10.58 2.66
CA SER A 161 -24.02 -9.62 2.35
C SER A 161 -23.60 -8.18 2.68
N ASP A 162 -22.72 -8.01 3.68
CA ASP A 162 -22.15 -6.73 4.05
C ASP A 162 -21.12 -6.29 3.01
N GLN A 163 -21.33 -5.14 2.38
CA GLN A 163 -20.49 -4.65 1.30
C GLN A 163 -19.04 -4.43 1.73
N LEU A 164 -18.79 -3.89 2.93
CA LEU A 164 -17.43 -3.59 3.39
C LEU A 164 -16.67 -4.89 3.64
N MET A 165 -17.31 -5.87 4.29
CA MET A 165 -16.72 -7.19 4.51
C MET A 165 -16.52 -7.99 3.21
N ASP A 166 -17.37 -7.76 2.21
CA ASP A 166 -17.32 -8.45 0.93
C ASP A 166 -16.36 -7.81 -0.08
N THR A 167 -15.84 -6.61 0.20
CA THR A 167 -14.98 -5.88 -0.73
C THR A 167 -13.60 -6.52 -0.81
N TYR A 168 -13.22 -6.91 -2.03
CA TYR A 168 -11.88 -7.37 -2.36
C TYR A 168 -10.93 -6.22 -2.70
N LEU A 169 -11.41 -5.27 -3.50
CA LEU A 169 -10.65 -4.11 -3.98
C LEU A 169 -11.59 -2.99 -4.40
N ILE A 170 -11.11 -1.74 -4.33
CA ILE A 170 -11.76 -0.56 -4.94
C ILE A 170 -10.79 0.09 -5.94
N ASP A 171 -11.32 0.75 -6.97
CA ASP A 171 -10.53 1.43 -8.00
C ASP A 171 -11.28 2.65 -8.59
N TYR A 172 -10.63 3.38 -9.50
CA TYR A 172 -11.20 4.54 -10.18
C TYR A 172 -10.82 4.60 -11.68
N TYR A 173 -11.80 4.70 -12.57
CA TYR A 173 -11.58 4.68 -14.04
C TYR A 173 -12.36 5.72 -14.86
N GLU A 174 -13.36 6.42 -14.33
CA GLU A 174 -14.06 7.53 -14.99
C GLU A 174 -14.53 7.25 -16.45
N ASN A 175 -15.34 6.21 -16.67
CA ASN A 175 -15.80 5.79 -18.01
C ASN A 175 -14.72 5.16 -18.91
N GLU A 176 -13.60 4.69 -18.33
CA GLU A 176 -12.59 3.90 -19.04
C GLU A 176 -12.74 2.39 -18.83
N ILE A 177 -12.01 1.63 -19.66
CA ILE A 177 -11.79 0.19 -19.49
C ILE A 177 -10.82 -0.01 -18.31
N ILE A 178 -11.01 -1.09 -17.56
CA ILE A 178 -10.14 -1.46 -16.43
C ILE A 178 -8.72 -1.79 -16.96
N GLY A 179 -7.78 -0.89 -16.72
CA GLY A 179 -6.38 -1.05 -17.11
C GLY A 179 -5.54 -1.92 -16.17
N TYR A 180 -5.96 -2.05 -14.89
CA TYR A 180 -5.30 -2.91 -13.92
C TYR A 180 -6.27 -3.97 -13.39
N LYS A 181 -6.00 -5.24 -13.72
CA LYS A 181 -6.73 -6.38 -13.15
C LYS A 181 -5.99 -6.83 -11.87
N PRO A 182 -6.66 -6.87 -10.70
CA PRO A 182 -6.03 -7.41 -9.50
C PRO A 182 -5.79 -8.91 -9.62
N LEU A 183 -4.96 -9.44 -8.72
CA LEU A 183 -4.77 -10.88 -8.59
C LEU A 183 -6.11 -11.57 -8.37
N ASP A 184 -6.25 -12.78 -8.90
CA ASP A 184 -7.46 -13.55 -8.69
C ASP A 184 -7.60 -13.87 -7.20
N PRO A 185 -8.78 -13.64 -6.59
CA PRO A 185 -8.96 -13.89 -5.17
C PRO A 185 -8.84 -15.40 -4.89
N SER A 186 -8.28 -15.73 -3.73
CA SER A 186 -8.15 -17.11 -3.26
C SER A 186 -9.10 -17.35 -2.09
N LEU A 187 -9.81 -18.47 -2.12
CA LEU A 187 -10.73 -18.88 -1.06
C LEU A 187 -10.61 -20.39 -0.85
N ASP A 188 -10.33 -20.81 0.39
CA ASP A 188 -10.08 -22.20 0.73
C ASP A 188 -11.22 -23.12 0.29
N GLY A 189 -10.85 -24.19 -0.43
CA GLY A 189 -11.80 -25.17 -0.95
C GLY A 189 -12.73 -24.64 -2.03
N ARG A 190 -12.35 -23.56 -2.73
CA ARG A 190 -13.10 -23.03 -3.87
C ARG A 190 -12.18 -22.62 -5.01
N VAL A 191 -12.72 -22.66 -6.23
CA VAL A 191 -12.03 -22.22 -7.44
C VAL A 191 -12.68 -20.93 -7.94
N PHE A 192 -11.88 -19.87 -8.07
CA PHE A 192 -12.32 -18.63 -8.68
C PHE A 192 -12.57 -18.82 -10.19
N LEU A 193 -13.78 -18.47 -10.66
CA LEU A 193 -14.20 -18.67 -12.06
C LEU A 193 -14.23 -17.38 -12.88
N GLY A 194 -14.07 -16.21 -12.24
CA GLY A 194 -14.10 -14.92 -12.92
C GLY A 194 -15.02 -13.90 -12.25
N TRP A 195 -15.04 -12.71 -12.83
CA TRP A 195 -15.80 -11.54 -12.38
C TRP A 195 -17.08 -11.36 -13.22
N TYR A 196 -18.18 -11.00 -12.57
CA TYR A 196 -19.50 -10.87 -13.17
C TYR A 196 -20.16 -9.55 -12.80
N LYS A 197 -21.08 -9.07 -13.67
CA LYS A 197 -21.81 -7.81 -13.50
C LYS A 197 -22.94 -7.91 -12.47
N ASP A 198 -23.37 -9.12 -12.15
CA ASP A 198 -24.51 -9.40 -11.30
C ASP A 198 -24.16 -10.39 -10.20
N VAL A 199 -24.85 -10.25 -9.06
CA VAL A 199 -24.69 -11.08 -7.86
C VAL A 199 -24.95 -12.58 -8.13
N GLU A 200 -25.83 -12.90 -9.08
CA GLU A 200 -26.15 -14.28 -9.49
C GLU A 200 -25.08 -14.88 -10.42
N CYS A 201 -24.09 -14.09 -10.81
CA CYS A 201 -22.98 -14.46 -11.68
C CYS A 201 -23.44 -15.08 -13.01
N THR A 202 -24.38 -14.40 -13.67
CA THR A 202 -24.97 -14.81 -14.95
C THR A 202 -24.40 -14.04 -16.15
N ILE A 203 -23.92 -12.81 -15.95
CA ILE A 203 -23.38 -11.93 -16.98
C ILE A 203 -21.89 -11.68 -16.68
N PRO A 204 -20.95 -12.32 -17.41
CA PRO A 204 -19.53 -12.11 -17.17
C PRO A 204 -19.12 -10.67 -17.48
N TRP A 205 -18.13 -10.16 -16.74
CA TRP A 205 -17.44 -8.93 -17.09
C TRP A 205 -16.38 -9.23 -18.17
N ASN A 206 -16.39 -8.45 -19.25
CA ASN A 206 -15.38 -8.47 -20.29
C ASN A 206 -14.37 -7.34 -20.07
N PHE A 207 -13.18 -7.68 -19.57
CA PHE A 207 -12.11 -6.70 -19.29
C PHE A 207 -11.59 -5.95 -20.53
N GLU A 208 -11.87 -6.43 -21.74
CA GLU A 208 -11.40 -5.79 -22.99
C GLU A 208 -12.46 -4.87 -23.62
N GLU A 209 -13.72 -4.96 -23.19
CA GLU A 209 -14.85 -4.26 -23.84
C GLU A 209 -15.72 -3.47 -22.88
N ASP A 210 -15.85 -3.92 -21.62
CA ASP A 210 -16.71 -3.27 -20.65
C ASP A 210 -16.03 -2.05 -20.02
N ILE A 211 -16.81 -0.99 -19.88
CA ILE A 211 -16.39 0.29 -19.29
C ILE A 211 -16.93 0.42 -17.86
N VAL A 212 -16.13 1.00 -16.98
CA VAL A 212 -16.56 1.38 -15.63
C VAL A 212 -17.44 2.60 -15.73
N ILE A 213 -18.70 2.52 -15.29
CA ILE A 213 -19.65 3.63 -15.45
C ILE A 213 -19.39 4.69 -14.37
N PHE A 214 -19.24 5.94 -14.80
CA PHE A 214 -19.17 7.12 -13.95
C PHE A 214 -20.22 8.14 -14.41
N ASP A 215 -21.14 8.51 -13.51
CA ASP A 215 -22.25 9.42 -13.79
C ASP A 215 -22.48 10.43 -12.66
N ASP A 216 -23.32 11.45 -12.92
CA ASP A 216 -23.69 12.49 -11.95
C ASP A 216 -24.46 11.95 -10.71
N LEU A 217 -24.80 10.65 -10.71
CA LEU A 217 -25.46 9.96 -9.60
C LEU A 217 -24.45 9.22 -8.70
N ASN A 218 -23.15 9.32 -8.99
CA ASN A 218 -22.07 8.60 -8.31
C ASN A 218 -22.31 7.09 -8.31
N THR A 219 -22.75 6.54 -9.44
CA THR A 219 -22.98 5.08 -9.57
C THR A 219 -21.63 4.34 -9.47
N GLU A 220 -21.56 3.34 -8.58
CA GLU A 220 -20.41 2.46 -8.45
C GLU A 220 -20.63 1.18 -9.27
N THR A 221 -19.71 0.87 -10.18
CA THR A 221 -19.65 -0.40 -10.89
C THR A 221 -19.20 -1.49 -9.92
N GLN A 222 -20.04 -2.51 -9.70
CA GLN A 222 -19.72 -3.63 -8.81
C GLN A 222 -19.47 -4.91 -9.62
N LEU A 223 -18.33 -5.55 -9.39
CA LEU A 223 -17.96 -6.83 -9.97
C LEU A 223 -18.03 -7.92 -8.91
N TYR A 224 -18.72 -9.03 -9.21
CA TYR A 224 -18.97 -10.12 -8.30
C TYR A 224 -18.15 -11.34 -8.68
N ALA A 225 -17.38 -11.88 -7.73
CA ALA A 225 -16.61 -13.09 -7.93
C ALA A 225 -17.53 -14.31 -8.03
N LYS A 226 -17.31 -15.15 -9.04
CA LYS A 226 -17.93 -16.47 -9.13
C LYS A 226 -16.99 -17.54 -8.60
N TRP A 227 -17.57 -18.50 -7.89
CA TRP A 227 -16.84 -19.59 -7.25
C TRP A 227 -17.42 -20.95 -7.60
N ASP A 228 -16.55 -21.91 -7.92
CA ASP A 228 -16.88 -23.34 -7.92
C ASP A 228 -16.43 -24.00 -6.60
N LYS A 229 -16.98 -25.19 -6.32
CA LYS A 229 -16.60 -26.03 -5.18
C LYS A 229 -15.35 -26.85 -5.44
#